data_AF-A0A9E7FA14-F1
#
_entry.id   AF-A0A9E7FA14-F1
#
_cell.length_a   1.000
_cell.length_b   1.000
_cell.length_c   1.000
_cell.angle_alpha   90.00
_cell.angle_beta   90.00
_cell.angle_gamma   90.00
#
_symmetry.space_group_name_H-M   'P 1'
#
loop_
_entity.id
_entity.type
_entity.pdbx_description
1 polymer ?
#
loop_
_entity_poly.entity_id
_entity_poly.type
_entity_poly.pdbx_seq_one_letter_code
_entity_poly.pdbx_strand_id
1 'polypeptide(L)'
;MPSPIFYVATQPPPGVVPFVPHPSIPPAMFVPAINPQRASLLNQIDYYFSSNNLCKDVYLRQNMDEQGWVPISLIAGFPRVSEL
;
A
#
# COMPACT_ATOMS: atom_id res chain seq x y z
N MET A 1 -24.26 10.93 -6.30
CA MET A 1 -23.25 10.92 -5.23
C MET A 1 -22.92 12.37 -4.91
N PRO A 2 -23.15 12.86 -3.68
CA PRO A 2 -22.80 14.24 -3.34
C PRO A 2 -21.28 14.40 -3.24
N SER A 3 -20.74 15.42 -3.91
CA SER A 3 -19.33 15.81 -3.83
C SER A 3 -19.00 16.32 -2.43
N PRO A 4 -17.85 15.95 -1.83
CA PRO A 4 -17.45 16.51 -0.54
C PRO A 4 -17.15 18.01 -0.70
N ILE A 5 -17.94 18.84 -0.01
CA ILE A 5 -17.67 20.27 0.14
C ILE A 5 -16.46 20.42 1.08
N PHE A 6 -15.31 20.75 0.50
CA PHE A 6 -14.17 21.20 1.26
C PHE A 6 -14.40 22.67 1.64
N TYR A 7 -14.61 22.94 2.92
CA TYR A 7 -14.56 24.30 3.44
C TYR A 7 -13.13 24.83 3.31
N VAL A 8 -12.85 25.58 2.24
CA VAL A 8 -11.70 26.49 2.21
C VAL A 8 -12.03 27.64 3.14
N ALA A 9 -11.29 27.76 4.25
CA ALA A 9 -11.29 28.97 5.05
C ALA A 9 -10.76 30.10 4.16
N THR A 10 -11.63 31.02 3.76
CA THR A 10 -11.26 32.26 3.10
C THR A 10 -10.36 33.06 4.04
N GLN A 11 -9.08 33.18 3.68
CA GLN A 11 -8.10 34.00 4.39
C GLN A 11 -8.62 35.46 4.44
N PRO A 12 -8.76 36.09 5.63
CA PRO A 12 -9.19 37.47 5.71
C PRO A 12 -8.10 38.42 5.16
N PRO A 13 -8.47 39.58 4.60
CA PRO A 13 -7.56 40.51 3.96
C PRO A 13 -6.46 41.02 4.92
N PRO A 14 -5.28 41.41 4.41
CA PRO A 14 -4.14 41.76 5.24
C PRO A 14 -4.35 43.15 5.86
N GLY A 15 -4.94 43.17 7.05
CA GLY A 15 -5.21 44.41 7.78
C GLY A 15 -5.51 44.15 9.24
N VAL A 16 -4.45 44.12 10.04
CA VAL A 16 -4.45 44.31 11.51
C VAL A 16 -5.25 43.28 12.32
N VAL A 17 -4.63 42.18 12.74
CA VAL A 17 -5.06 41.43 13.92
C VAL A 17 -3.86 41.10 14.84
N PRO A 18 -4.00 41.22 16.18
CA PRO A 18 -2.93 40.92 17.13
C PRO A 18 -2.55 39.43 17.09
N PHE A 19 -1.30 39.14 17.39
CA PHE A 19 -0.71 37.79 17.39
C PHE A 19 -1.40 36.89 18.43
N VAL A 20 -2.41 36.12 18.01
CA VAL A 20 -2.97 35.02 18.81
C VAL A 20 -2.04 33.81 18.61
N PRO A 21 -1.44 33.24 19.67
CA PRO A 21 -0.58 32.08 19.53
C PRO A 21 -1.45 30.90 19.09
N HIS A 22 -1.34 30.53 17.81
CA HIS A 22 -1.95 29.30 17.30
C HIS A 22 -1.20 28.10 17.91
N PRO A 23 -1.90 27.03 18.33
CA PRO A 23 -1.24 25.78 18.65
C PRO A 23 -0.48 25.33 17.40
N SER A 24 0.82 25.10 17.54
CA SER A 24 1.68 24.59 16.48
C SER A 24 1.10 23.30 15.93
N ILE A 25 0.47 23.38 14.76
CA ILE A 25 0.03 22.22 13.99
C ILE A 25 1.31 21.42 13.69
N PRO A 26 1.43 20.16 14.14
CA PRO A 26 2.60 19.36 13.82
C PRO A 26 2.74 19.32 12.29
N PRO A 27 3.95 19.48 11.75
CA PRO A 27 4.17 19.41 10.31
C PRO A 27 3.57 18.10 9.81
N ALA A 28 2.67 18.20 8.82
CA ALA A 28 2.05 17.05 8.20
C ALA A 28 3.18 16.14 7.71
N MET A 29 3.43 15.05 8.44
CA MET A 29 4.34 14.01 8.01
C MET A 29 3.72 13.44 6.74
N PHE A 30 4.29 13.79 5.59
CA PHE A 30 3.91 13.23 4.31
C PHE A 30 4.36 11.78 4.32
N VAL A 31 3.54 10.91 4.91
CA VAL A 31 3.74 9.46 4.80
C VAL A 31 3.43 9.14 3.34
N PRO A 32 4.38 8.67 2.53
CA PRO A 32 4.08 8.28 1.17
C PRO A 32 2.98 7.23 1.27
N ALA A 33 1.82 7.51 0.70
CA ALA A 33 0.73 6.54 0.67
C ALA A 33 1.28 5.29 -0.03
N ILE A 34 1.43 4.20 0.71
CA ILE A 34 1.83 2.91 0.14
C ILE A 34 0.84 2.65 -0.99
N ASN A 35 1.36 2.51 -2.22
CA ASN A 35 0.51 2.27 -3.37
C ASN A 35 -0.32 1.01 -3.10
N PRO A 36 -1.66 1.08 -3.09
CA PRO A 36 -2.52 -0.02 -2.69
C PRO A 36 -2.30 -1.27 -3.55
N GLN A 37 -1.89 -1.11 -4.82
CA GLN A 37 -1.53 -2.24 -5.68
C GLN A 37 -0.28 -2.97 -5.19
N ARG A 38 0.73 -2.25 -4.68
CA ARG A 38 1.91 -2.88 -4.05
C ARG A 38 1.53 -3.67 -2.80
N ALA A 39 0.62 -3.14 -1.98
CA ALA A 39 0.16 -3.83 -0.78
C ALA A 39 -0.58 -5.13 -1.13
N SER A 40 -1.47 -5.09 -2.14
CA SER A 40 -2.17 -6.28 -2.62
C SER A 40 -1.23 -7.33 -3.22
N LEU A 41 -0.24 -6.91 -4.01
CA LEU A 41 0.76 -7.83 -4.58
C LEU A 41 1.57 -8.54 -3.49
N LEU A 42 2.05 -7.80 -2.48
CA LEU A 42 2.78 -8.38 -1.36
C LEU A 42 1.95 -9.42 -0.61
N ASN A 43 0.66 -9.13 -0.38
CA ASN A 43 -0.24 -10.07 0.27
C ASN A 43 -0.43 -11.37 -0.54
N GLN A 44 -0.48 -11.28 -1.88
CA GLN A 44 -0.54 -12.49 -2.71
C GLN A 44 0.73 -13.32 -2.60
N ILE A 45 1.90 -12.67 -2.64
CA ILE A 45 3.18 -13.36 -2.45
C ILE A 45 3.19 -14.03 -1.08
N ASP A 46 2.87 -13.31 0.00
CA ASP A 46 2.82 -13.88 1.35
C ASP A 46 1.87 -15.07 1.45
N TYR A 47 0.73 -15.03 0.75
CA TYR A 47 -0.20 -16.16 0.70
C TYR A 47 0.42 -17.40 0.04
N TYR A 48 1.00 -17.25 -1.16
CA TYR A 48 1.61 -18.38 -1.88
C TYR A 48 2.75 -19.03 -1.09
N PHE A 49 3.56 -18.21 -0.42
CA PHE A 49 4.69 -18.67 0.40
C PHE A 49 4.32 -18.98 1.86
N SER A 50 3.05 -18.80 2.26
CA SER A 50 2.60 -19.16 3.60
C SER A 50 2.78 -20.67 3.83
N SER A 51 3.20 -21.06 5.04
CA SER A 51 3.48 -22.47 5.37
C SER A 51 2.31 -23.40 5.06
N ASN A 52 1.08 -22.94 5.28
CA ASN A 52 -0.13 -23.71 5.01
C ASN A 52 -0.40 -23.91 3.50
N ASN A 53 -0.05 -22.92 2.66
CA ASN A 53 -0.11 -23.08 1.20
C ASN A 53 1.04 -23.96 0.72
N LEU A 54 2.28 -23.67 1.13
CA LEU A 54 3.48 -24.39 0.70
C LEU A 54 3.37 -25.91 0.96
N CYS A 55 2.84 -26.32 2.11
CA CYS A 55 2.65 -27.75 2.43
C CYS A 55 1.74 -28.47 1.42
N LYS A 56 0.76 -27.76 0.84
CA LYS A 56 -0.27 -28.32 -0.04
C LYS A 56 0.02 -28.10 -1.52
N ASP A 57 0.71 -27.02 -1.85
CA ASP A 57 1.01 -26.60 -3.21
C ASP A 57 2.24 -27.33 -3.74
N VAL A 58 1.98 -28.53 -4.28
CA VAL A 58 3.01 -29.37 -4.88
C VAL A 58 3.61 -28.71 -6.11
N TYR A 59 2.83 -27.95 -6.88
CA TYR A 59 3.31 -27.27 -8.08
C TYR A 59 4.35 -26.20 -7.74
N LEU A 60 4.05 -25.35 -6.75
CA LEU A 60 5.01 -24.35 -6.28
C LEU A 60 6.31 -25.01 -5.79
N ARG A 61 6.19 -26.07 -4.99
CA ARG A 61 7.35 -26.81 -4.46
C ARG A 61 8.19 -27.50 -5.52
N GLN A 62 7.57 -28.04 -6.57
CA GLN A 62 8.29 -28.68 -7.67
C GLN A 62 9.11 -27.69 -8.51
N ASN A 63 8.73 -26.41 -8.48
CA ASN A 63 9.44 -25.36 -9.19
C ASN A 63 10.46 -24.62 -8.29
N MET A 64 10.61 -25.05 -7.04
CA MET A 64 11.64 -24.51 -6.14
C MET A 64 12.98 -25.19 -6.37
N ASP A 65 14.06 -24.42 -6.28
CA ASP A 65 15.42 -24.98 -6.23
C ASP A 65 15.76 -25.56 -4.85
N GLU A 66 16.99 -26.07 -4.69
CA GLU A 66 17.49 -26.68 -3.45
C GLU A 66 17.47 -25.71 -2.25
N GLN A 67 17.42 -24.40 -2.51
CA GLN A 67 17.38 -23.34 -1.50
C GLN A 67 15.96 -22.78 -1.29
N GLY A 68 14.97 -23.24 -2.05
CA GLY A 68 13.59 -22.76 -1.98
C GLY A 68 13.28 -21.55 -2.85
N TRP A 69 14.18 -21.14 -3.75
CA TRP A 69 13.91 -20.04 -4.69
C TRP A 69 13.05 -20.49 -5.85
N VAL A 70 12.27 -19.54 -6.36
CA VAL A 70 11.38 -19.72 -7.51
C VAL A 70 11.55 -18.54 -8.46
N PRO A 71 11.51 -18.78 -9.79
CA PRO A 71 11.61 -17.69 -10.77
C PRO A 71 10.45 -16.70 -10.63
N ILE A 72 10.75 -15.40 -10.70
CA ILE A 72 9.72 -14.35 -10.66
C ILE A 72 8.71 -14.50 -11.81
N SER A 73 9.17 -14.96 -12.98
CA SER A 73 8.32 -15.24 -14.13
C SER A 73 7.23 -16.29 -13.84
N LEU A 74 7.53 -17.26 -12.98
CA LEU A 74 6.58 -18.27 -12.55
C LEU A 74 5.50 -17.66 -11.64
N ILE A 75 5.92 -16.86 -10.65
CA ILE A 75 5.01 -16.18 -9.72
C ILE A 75 4.13 -15.16 -10.48
N ALA A 76 4.68 -14.47 -11.47
CA ALA A 76 3.96 -13.53 -12.31
C ALA A 76 2.85 -14.20 -13.16
N GLY A 77 2.96 -15.51 -13.40
CA GLY A 77 1.94 -16.29 -14.11
C GLY A 77 0.83 -16.85 -13.20
N PHE A 78 0.90 -16.62 -11.89
CA PHE A 78 -0.12 -17.13 -10.97
C PHE A 78 -1.43 -16.35 -11.11
N PRO A 79 -2.60 -17.04 -11.09
CA PRO A 79 -3.89 -16.38 -11.33
C PRO A 79 -4.11 -15.13 -10.48
N ARG A 80 -3.81 -15.21 -9.19
CA ARG A 80 -4.02 -14.09 -8.26
C ARG A 80 -3.01 -12.96 -8.41
N VAL A 81 -1.85 -13.22 -9.02
CA VAL A 81 -0.83 -12.21 -9.31
C VAL A 81 -1.08 -11.57 -10.67
N SER A 82 -1.53 -12.34 -11.66
CA SER A 82 -1.86 -11.84 -13.00
C SER A 82 -3.15 -11.01 -13.06
N GLU A 83 -4.05 -11.19 -12.09
CA GLU A 83 -5.33 -10.48 -12.00
C GLU A 83 -5.26 -9.18 -11.18
N LEU A 84 -4.10 -8.83 -10.61
CA LEU A 84 -3.85 -7.59 -9.87
C LEU A 84 -3.33 -6.45 -10.75
#